data_AF-A0A7S3R5U2-F1
#
_entry.id   AF-A0A7S3R5U2-F1
#
_cell.length_a   1.000
_cell.length_b   1.000
_cell.length_c   1.000
_cell.angle_alpha   90.00
_cell.angle_beta   90.00
_cell.angle_gamma   90.00
#
_symmetry.space_group_name_H-M   'P 1'
#
loop_
_entity.id
_entity.type
_entity.pdbx_description
1 polymer ?
#
loop_
_entity_poly.entity_id
_entity_poly.type
_entity_poly.pdbx_seq_one_letter_code
_entity_poly.pdbx_strand_id
1 'polypeptide(L)'
;GQLSWTGQLWEKVKHELTLGESDEWQELPRWQRVLREVSFKCLLPAYAAQRATIPQVDPASYSQQWLVVSMLCSPLAVLVYFDAYSLGAVMTAMAVGFSLGLGVHILTKDEEGLPTLDLGTSFAFGPAILSLAGFFMGVLWIDTLASEVVGIVSLTSRLLGLPPSLVGLTLLAVGSSLGDFFGNPSMARRGHASTALTACFAGPLFNMLISMAAGFGSFFAREGVTRTQVQFTPDIALGVGCLVIYNIVVASVGLLNNSRIPEKFYLFARAWYAMYIIIACLLGITGLS
;
A
#
# COMPACT_ATOMS: atom_id res chain seq x y z
N GLY A 1 3.71 23.37 -30.15
CA GLY A 1 4.67 22.39 -30.72
C GLY A 1 4.00 21.04 -30.69
N GLN A 2 3.74 20.44 -31.85
CA GLN A 2 3.15 19.11 -31.95
C GLN A 2 4.10 18.09 -31.30
N LEU A 3 3.64 17.38 -30.26
CA LEU A 3 4.35 16.21 -29.77
C LEU A 3 4.55 15.23 -30.94
N SER A 4 5.74 14.65 -31.05
CA SER A 4 6.00 13.56 -31.99
C SER A 4 5.01 12.40 -31.74
N TRP A 5 4.70 11.62 -32.77
CA TRP A 5 3.80 10.46 -32.68
C TRP A 5 4.15 9.52 -31.51
N THR A 6 5.45 9.35 -31.24
CA THR A 6 5.96 8.59 -30.09
C THR A 6 5.59 9.22 -28.73
N GLY A 7 5.56 10.55 -28.63
CA GLY A 7 5.17 11.25 -27.42
C GLY A 7 3.67 11.15 -27.14
N GLN A 8 2.84 11.21 -28.18
CA GLN A 8 1.38 11.02 -28.03
C GLN A 8 1.05 9.58 -27.60
N LEU A 9 1.74 8.59 -28.17
CA LEU A 9 1.56 7.19 -27.80
C LEU A 9 2.02 6.91 -26.37
N TRP A 10 3.12 7.54 -25.95
CA TRP A 10 3.62 7.44 -24.58
C TRP A 10 2.65 8.03 -23.54
N GLU A 11 2.11 9.21 -23.78
CA GLU A 11 1.10 9.81 -22.87
C GLU A 11 -0.17 8.95 -22.82
N LYS A 12 -0.59 8.37 -23.95
CA LYS A 12 -1.73 7.46 -23.98
C LYS A 12 -1.48 6.18 -23.15
N VAL A 13 -0.32 5.54 -23.32
CA VAL A 13 0.06 4.34 -22.54
C VAL A 13 0.14 4.68 -21.06
N LYS A 14 0.74 5.82 -20.72
CA LYS A 14 0.85 6.30 -19.35
C LYS A 14 -0.52 6.48 -18.73
N HIS A 15 -1.42 7.21 -19.40
CA HIS A 15 -2.77 7.48 -18.94
C HIS A 15 -3.60 6.19 -18.78
N GLU A 16 -3.57 5.28 -19.76
CA GLU A 16 -4.34 4.04 -19.71
C GLU A 16 -3.84 3.04 -18.64
N LEU A 17 -2.53 2.95 -18.42
CA LEU A 17 -1.95 2.06 -17.42
C LEU A 17 -2.09 2.60 -15.99
N THR A 18 -2.14 3.91 -15.82
CA THR A 18 -2.34 4.55 -14.51
C THR A 18 -3.79 4.92 -14.23
N LEU A 19 -4.75 4.55 -15.09
CA LEU A 19 -6.17 4.89 -14.92
C LEU A 19 -6.42 6.40 -14.80
N GLY A 20 -5.63 7.20 -15.51
CA GLY A 20 -5.70 8.67 -15.43
C GLY A 20 -4.99 9.31 -14.23
N GLU A 21 -4.47 8.55 -13.26
CA GLU A 21 -3.69 9.13 -12.14
C GLU A 21 -2.42 9.87 -12.60
N SER A 22 -1.93 9.59 -13.81
CA SER A 22 -0.80 10.29 -14.44
C SER A 22 -0.99 11.79 -14.53
N ASP A 23 -2.25 12.24 -14.57
CA ASP A 23 -2.60 13.64 -14.79
C ASP A 23 -2.25 14.47 -13.54
N GLU A 24 -2.41 13.89 -12.35
CA GLU A 24 -2.01 14.51 -11.08
C GLU A 24 -0.50 14.70 -10.95
N TRP A 25 0.32 13.97 -11.72
CA TRP A 25 1.78 14.06 -11.60
C TRP A 25 2.32 15.42 -12.08
N GLN A 26 1.54 16.12 -12.90
CA GLN A 26 1.86 17.47 -13.35
C GLN A 26 1.69 18.52 -12.25
N GLU A 27 0.97 18.20 -11.18
CA GLU A 27 0.81 19.08 -10.01
C GLU A 27 1.92 18.89 -8.97
N LEU A 28 2.70 17.81 -9.10
CA LEU A 28 3.75 17.48 -8.13
C LEU A 28 5.00 18.35 -8.28
N PRO A 29 5.72 18.61 -7.17
CA PRO A 29 7.07 19.19 -7.18
C PRO A 29 8.00 18.44 -8.13
N ARG A 30 8.94 19.16 -8.76
CA ARG A 30 9.84 18.61 -9.79
C ARG A 30 10.52 17.29 -9.39
N TRP A 31 11.03 17.19 -8.16
CA TRP A 31 11.73 15.98 -7.72
C TRP A 31 10.79 14.77 -7.58
N GLN A 32 9.54 14.97 -7.13
CA GLN A 32 8.54 13.90 -7.04
C GLN A 32 8.06 13.45 -8.42
N ARG A 33 7.91 14.41 -9.34
CA ARG A 33 7.55 14.11 -10.73
C ARG A 33 8.63 13.27 -11.41
N VAL A 34 9.90 13.66 -11.30
CA VAL A 34 11.01 12.89 -11.86
C VAL A 34 11.07 11.50 -11.26
N LEU A 35 10.89 11.38 -9.94
CA LEU A 35 10.86 10.08 -9.26
C LEU A 35 9.73 9.20 -9.78
N ARG A 36 8.51 9.73 -9.92
CA ARG A 36 7.36 8.98 -10.48
C ARG A 36 7.55 8.60 -11.94
N GLU A 37 8.11 9.50 -12.77
CA GLU A 37 8.36 9.20 -14.19
C GLU A 37 9.43 8.12 -14.37
N VAL A 38 10.48 8.13 -13.55
CA VAL A 38 11.51 7.08 -13.57
C VAL A 38 10.95 5.78 -13.03
N SER A 39 10.25 5.80 -11.89
CA SER A 39 9.67 4.58 -11.30
C SER A 39 8.63 3.95 -12.23
N PHE A 40 7.81 4.75 -12.90
CA PHE A 40 6.83 4.26 -13.86
C PHE A 40 7.49 3.53 -15.03
N LYS A 41 8.57 4.08 -15.59
CA LYS A 41 9.32 3.41 -16.67
C LYS A 41 9.89 2.07 -16.22
N CYS A 42 10.44 2.00 -15.00
CA CYS A 42 10.96 0.76 -14.45
C CYS A 42 9.86 -0.27 -14.15
N LEU A 43 8.72 0.18 -13.63
CA LEU A 43 7.60 -0.67 -13.23
C LEU A 43 6.58 -0.90 -14.35
N LEU A 44 6.80 -0.36 -15.55
CA LEU A 44 5.92 -0.49 -16.71
C LEU A 44 5.47 -1.92 -16.99
N PRO A 45 6.33 -2.96 -16.97
CA PRO A 45 5.87 -4.33 -17.17
C PRO A 45 4.92 -4.80 -16.06
N ALA A 46 5.15 -4.39 -14.81
CA ALA A 46 4.29 -4.74 -13.69
C ALA A 46 2.92 -4.03 -13.79
N TYR A 47 2.90 -2.72 -14.11
CA TYR A 47 1.66 -1.99 -14.36
C TYR A 47 0.86 -2.57 -15.52
N ALA A 48 1.53 -2.93 -16.62
CA ALA A 48 0.89 -3.57 -17.76
C ALA A 48 0.32 -4.95 -17.40
N ALA A 49 1.09 -5.78 -16.67
CA ALA A 49 0.62 -7.09 -16.22
C ALA A 49 -0.55 -6.96 -15.24
N GLN A 50 -0.52 -6.01 -14.32
CA GLN A 50 -1.61 -5.73 -13.39
C GLN A 50 -2.87 -5.31 -14.15
N ARG A 51 -2.75 -4.34 -15.07
CA ARG A 51 -3.87 -3.87 -15.90
C ARG A 51 -4.42 -4.99 -16.78
N ALA A 52 -3.55 -5.86 -17.29
CA ALA A 52 -3.93 -6.99 -18.11
C ALA A 52 -4.52 -8.15 -17.33
N THR A 53 -4.49 -8.18 -15.99
CA THR A 53 -4.93 -9.35 -15.20
C THR A 53 -6.02 -9.02 -14.19
N ILE A 54 -6.13 -7.76 -13.76
CA ILE A 54 -7.18 -7.32 -12.85
C ILE A 54 -8.37 -6.78 -13.66
N PRO A 55 -9.54 -7.45 -13.63
CA PRO A 55 -10.75 -6.88 -14.21
C PRO A 55 -11.18 -5.64 -13.45
N GLN A 56 -11.32 -4.55 -14.19
CA GLN A 56 -11.72 -3.28 -13.62
C GLN A 56 -13.17 -2.97 -13.88
N VAL A 57 -13.84 -2.55 -12.81
CA VAL A 57 -15.30 -2.34 -12.75
C VAL A 57 -15.64 -0.88 -12.46
N ASP A 58 -14.65 0.02 -12.48
CA ASP A 58 -14.88 1.44 -12.25
C ASP A 58 -15.52 2.09 -13.49
N PRO A 59 -16.74 2.66 -13.38
CA PRO A 59 -17.41 3.33 -14.50
C PRO A 59 -16.58 4.46 -15.12
N ALA A 60 -15.72 5.13 -14.35
CA ALA A 60 -14.94 6.28 -14.84
C ALA A 60 -13.75 5.86 -15.73
N SER A 61 -13.23 4.65 -15.55
CA SER A 61 -12.02 4.14 -16.23
C SER A 61 -12.28 2.88 -17.05
N TYR A 62 -13.58 2.63 -17.35
CA TYR A 62 -14.03 1.44 -18.03
C TYR A 62 -13.55 1.40 -19.48
N SER A 63 -13.08 0.23 -19.90
CA SER A 63 -12.76 -0.07 -21.30
C SER A 63 -13.05 -1.54 -21.57
N GLN A 64 -13.93 -1.80 -22.54
CA GLN A 64 -14.28 -3.16 -22.96
C GLN A 64 -13.04 -3.95 -23.39
N GLN A 65 -12.09 -3.32 -24.09
CA GLN A 65 -10.87 -3.98 -24.56
C GLN A 65 -10.01 -4.47 -23.40
N TRP A 66 -9.79 -3.61 -22.40
CA TRP A 66 -9.04 -3.97 -21.20
C TRP A 66 -9.77 -5.01 -20.35
N LEU A 67 -11.10 -4.97 -20.29
CA LEU A 67 -11.87 -6.00 -19.60
C LEU A 67 -11.69 -7.37 -20.27
N VAL A 68 -11.79 -7.45 -21.60
CA VAL A 68 -11.56 -8.71 -22.35
C VAL A 68 -10.14 -9.22 -22.14
N VAL A 69 -9.14 -8.34 -22.20
CA VAL A 69 -7.73 -8.71 -21.92
C VAL A 69 -7.58 -9.26 -20.50
N SER A 70 -8.21 -8.63 -19.51
CA SER A 70 -8.20 -9.10 -18.11
C SER A 70 -8.81 -10.48 -17.93
N MET A 71 -9.89 -10.80 -18.65
CA MET A 71 -10.51 -12.12 -18.65
C MET A 71 -9.63 -13.17 -19.34
N LEU A 72 -8.92 -12.80 -20.40
CA LEU A 72 -8.03 -13.69 -21.12
C LEU A 72 -6.78 -14.04 -20.29
N CYS A 73 -6.17 -13.06 -19.64
CA CYS A 73 -4.89 -13.22 -18.96
C CYS A 73 -5.01 -13.63 -17.48
N SER A 74 -6.15 -13.39 -16.81
CA SER A 74 -6.29 -13.72 -15.39
C SER A 74 -6.08 -15.21 -15.06
N PRO A 75 -6.59 -16.21 -15.82
CA PRO A 75 -6.35 -17.61 -15.49
C PRO A 75 -4.89 -18.03 -15.68
N LEU A 76 -4.18 -17.40 -16.62
CA LEU A 76 -2.75 -17.60 -16.81
C LEU A 76 -1.95 -17.02 -15.64
N ALA A 77 -2.33 -15.84 -15.16
CA ALA A 77 -1.69 -15.23 -13.99
C ALA A 77 -1.90 -16.07 -12.72
N VAL A 78 -3.09 -16.66 -12.54
CA VAL A 78 -3.35 -17.63 -11.46
C VAL A 78 -2.44 -18.85 -11.58
N LEU A 79 -2.24 -19.38 -12.79
CA LEU A 79 -1.34 -20.52 -13.02
C LEU A 79 0.10 -20.18 -12.67
N VAL A 80 0.58 -18.99 -13.07
CA VAL A 80 1.92 -18.49 -12.73
C VAL A 80 2.06 -18.36 -11.21
N TYR A 81 1.06 -17.81 -10.52
CA TYR A 81 1.08 -17.67 -9.07
C TYR A 81 1.20 -19.02 -8.33
N PHE A 82 0.53 -20.07 -8.81
CA PHE A 82 0.59 -21.40 -8.21
C PHE A 82 1.77 -22.27 -8.69
N ASP A 83 2.68 -21.73 -9.51
CA ASP A 83 3.80 -22.45 -10.13
C ASP A 83 3.38 -23.73 -10.88
N ALA A 84 2.15 -23.76 -11.42
CA ALA A 84 1.53 -24.95 -11.98
C ALA A 84 1.76 -25.06 -13.50
N TYR A 85 3.02 -25.16 -13.94
CA TYR A 85 3.41 -25.11 -15.37
C TYR A 85 3.20 -26.40 -16.17
N SER A 86 2.27 -27.26 -15.78
CA SER A 86 1.97 -28.46 -16.56
C SER A 86 1.30 -28.09 -17.89
N LEU A 87 1.63 -28.79 -18.98
CA LEU A 87 1.03 -28.54 -20.30
C LEU A 87 -0.51 -28.57 -20.24
N GLY A 88 -1.07 -29.53 -19.49
CA GLY A 88 -2.52 -29.62 -19.25
C GLY A 88 -3.07 -28.38 -18.57
N ALA A 89 -2.43 -27.91 -17.48
CA ALA A 89 -2.86 -26.71 -16.76
C ALA A 89 -2.81 -25.46 -17.66
N VAL A 90 -1.75 -25.27 -18.45
CA VAL A 90 -1.62 -24.13 -19.36
C VAL A 90 -2.73 -24.15 -20.41
N MET A 91 -3.02 -25.31 -21.00
CA MET A 91 -4.11 -25.47 -21.96
C MET A 91 -5.47 -25.18 -21.33
N THR A 92 -5.72 -25.64 -20.10
CA THR A 92 -6.97 -25.33 -19.38
C THR A 92 -7.10 -23.85 -19.06
N ALA A 93 -6.02 -23.19 -18.62
CA ALA A 93 -6.03 -21.76 -18.31
C ALA A 93 -6.29 -20.93 -19.58
N MET A 94 -5.68 -21.28 -20.71
CA MET A 94 -5.96 -20.63 -22.00
C MET A 94 -7.40 -20.86 -22.46
N ALA A 95 -7.92 -22.08 -22.34
CA ALA A 95 -9.30 -22.39 -22.71
C ALA A 95 -10.31 -21.63 -21.85
N VAL A 96 -10.10 -21.60 -20.52
CA VAL A 96 -10.93 -20.83 -19.58
C VAL A 96 -10.84 -19.34 -19.89
N GLY A 97 -9.64 -18.79 -20.05
CA GLY A 97 -9.45 -17.37 -20.37
C GLY A 97 -10.12 -16.98 -21.69
N PHE A 98 -9.97 -17.80 -22.73
CA PHE A 98 -10.64 -17.58 -24.01
C PHE A 98 -12.16 -17.63 -23.87
N SER A 99 -12.69 -18.60 -23.12
CA SER A 99 -14.15 -18.70 -22.91
C SER A 99 -14.73 -17.51 -22.14
N LEU A 100 -14.03 -17.03 -21.10
CA LEU A 100 -14.42 -15.85 -20.34
C LEU A 100 -14.31 -14.57 -21.17
N GLY A 101 -13.20 -14.40 -21.88
CA GLY A 101 -12.97 -13.24 -22.74
C GLY A 101 -13.99 -13.14 -23.87
N LEU A 102 -14.31 -14.27 -24.51
CA LEU A 102 -15.36 -14.34 -25.54
C LEU A 102 -16.74 -14.08 -24.94
N GLY A 103 -17.05 -14.65 -23.78
CA GLY A 103 -18.31 -14.44 -23.09
C GLY A 103 -18.54 -12.96 -22.76
N VAL A 104 -17.54 -12.30 -22.17
CA VAL A 104 -17.60 -10.85 -21.90
C VAL A 104 -17.68 -10.04 -23.19
N HIS A 105 -16.91 -10.39 -24.23
CA HIS A 105 -16.98 -9.67 -25.50
C HIS A 105 -18.37 -9.74 -26.14
N ILE A 106 -19.03 -10.91 -26.08
CA ILE A 106 -20.40 -11.09 -26.60
C ILE A 106 -21.41 -10.31 -25.74
N LEU A 107 -21.32 -10.41 -24.42
CA LEU A 107 -22.26 -9.74 -23.50
C LEU A 107 -22.17 -8.22 -23.56
N THR A 108 -20.97 -7.68 -23.80
CA THR A 108 -20.71 -6.23 -23.85
C THR A 108 -20.65 -5.70 -25.29
N LYS A 109 -21.04 -6.49 -26.29
CA LYS A 109 -20.92 -6.05 -27.70
C LYS A 109 -21.85 -4.88 -28.02
N ASP A 110 -23.03 -4.88 -27.44
CA ASP A 110 -24.12 -3.95 -27.76
C ASP A 110 -24.37 -2.91 -26.64
N GLU A 111 -23.66 -3.03 -25.50
CA GLU A 111 -23.73 -2.09 -24.38
C GLU A 111 -22.42 -1.31 -24.24
N GLU A 112 -22.50 0.03 -24.23
CA GLU A 112 -21.34 0.89 -23.95
C GLU A 112 -20.91 0.86 -22.46
N GLY A 113 -21.71 0.21 -21.60
CA GLY A 113 -21.53 0.13 -20.16
C GLY A 113 -20.94 -1.18 -19.67
N LEU A 114 -20.86 -1.30 -18.34
CA LEU A 114 -20.53 -2.53 -17.65
C LEU A 114 -21.60 -3.60 -17.93
N PRO A 115 -21.23 -4.89 -18.08
CA PRO A 115 -22.20 -5.93 -18.38
C PRO A 115 -23.19 -6.10 -17.22
N THR A 116 -24.41 -5.59 -17.36
CA THR A 116 -25.48 -5.74 -16.37
C THR A 116 -26.16 -7.09 -16.57
N LEU A 117 -25.56 -8.15 -16.03
CA LEU A 117 -26.21 -9.46 -15.91
C LEU A 117 -27.38 -9.35 -14.91
N ASP A 118 -28.49 -8.79 -15.37
CA ASP A 118 -29.70 -8.66 -14.60
C ASP A 118 -30.57 -9.92 -14.81
N LEU A 119 -30.52 -10.86 -13.86
CA LEU A 119 -31.37 -12.08 -13.87
C LEU A 119 -32.84 -11.76 -13.51
N GLY A 120 -33.38 -10.64 -13.99
CA GLY A 120 -34.75 -10.18 -13.67
C GLY A 120 -34.91 -9.67 -12.24
N THR A 121 -33.81 -9.42 -11.53
CA THR A 121 -33.76 -8.80 -10.19
C THR A 121 -33.09 -7.44 -10.29
N SER A 122 -33.42 -6.47 -9.43
CA SER A 122 -32.82 -5.12 -9.42
C SER A 122 -31.33 -5.07 -9.01
N PHE A 123 -30.62 -6.19 -9.05
CA PHE A 123 -29.25 -6.34 -8.60
C PHE A 123 -28.34 -6.69 -9.78
N ALA A 124 -27.35 -5.83 -10.03
CA ALA A 124 -26.40 -6.01 -11.13
C ALA A 124 -25.35 -7.06 -10.75
N PHE A 125 -25.61 -8.34 -11.07
CA PHE A 125 -24.70 -9.43 -10.76
C PHE A 125 -23.39 -9.38 -11.54
N GLY A 126 -23.40 -8.83 -12.76
CA GLY A 126 -22.21 -8.75 -13.61
C GLY A 126 -21.07 -7.92 -12.99
N PRO A 127 -21.31 -6.64 -12.61
CA PRO A 127 -20.33 -5.83 -11.90
C PRO A 127 -19.89 -6.46 -10.57
N ALA A 128 -20.79 -7.10 -9.83
CA ALA A 128 -20.46 -7.74 -8.56
C ALA A 128 -19.47 -8.91 -8.74
N ILE A 129 -19.72 -9.80 -9.71
CA ILE A 129 -18.83 -10.94 -10.01
C ILE A 129 -17.47 -10.44 -10.50
N LEU A 130 -17.46 -9.45 -11.40
CA LEU A 130 -16.22 -8.85 -11.90
C LEU A 130 -15.44 -8.15 -10.78
N SER A 131 -16.13 -7.51 -9.84
CA SER A 131 -15.48 -6.85 -8.69
C SER A 131 -14.86 -7.86 -7.74
N LEU A 132 -15.55 -8.98 -7.51
CA LEU A 132 -15.03 -10.08 -6.70
C LEU A 132 -13.81 -10.74 -7.36
N ALA A 133 -13.87 -10.97 -8.67
CA ALA A 133 -12.72 -11.47 -9.45
C ALA A 133 -11.53 -10.49 -9.41
N GLY A 134 -11.81 -9.19 -9.57
CA GLY A 134 -10.81 -8.13 -9.47
C GLY A 134 -10.18 -8.07 -8.07
N PHE A 135 -10.98 -8.24 -7.03
CA PHE A 135 -10.51 -8.32 -5.65
C PHE A 135 -9.56 -9.50 -5.44
N PHE A 136 -9.93 -10.72 -5.85
CA PHE A 136 -9.07 -11.89 -5.72
C PHE A 136 -7.77 -11.73 -6.50
N MET A 137 -7.83 -11.23 -7.74
CA MET A 137 -6.63 -10.92 -8.52
C MET A 137 -5.75 -9.87 -7.83
N GLY A 138 -6.36 -8.85 -7.22
CA GLY A 138 -5.65 -7.87 -6.39
C GLY A 138 -4.93 -8.51 -5.20
N VAL A 139 -5.57 -9.46 -4.50
CA VAL A 139 -4.96 -10.21 -3.39
C VAL A 139 -3.74 -11.00 -3.86
N LEU A 140 -3.82 -11.68 -5.01
CA LEU A 140 -2.69 -12.42 -5.58
C LEU A 140 -1.52 -11.50 -5.93
N TRP A 141 -1.79 -10.32 -6.49
CA TRP A 141 -0.76 -9.31 -6.77
C TRP A 141 -0.11 -8.78 -5.50
N ILE A 142 -0.89 -8.51 -4.45
CA ILE A 142 -0.37 -8.06 -3.15
C ILE A 142 0.57 -9.13 -2.57
N ASP A 143 0.18 -10.40 -2.59
CA ASP A 143 0.99 -11.49 -2.08
C ASP A 143 2.29 -11.69 -2.90
N THR A 144 2.19 -11.62 -4.22
CA THR A 144 3.35 -11.70 -5.12
C THR A 144 4.34 -10.56 -4.84
N LEU A 145 3.85 -9.33 -4.74
CA LEU A 145 4.69 -8.16 -4.44
C LEU A 145 5.30 -8.26 -3.04
N ALA A 146 4.55 -8.74 -2.05
CA ALA A 146 5.07 -8.96 -0.70
C ALA A 146 6.21 -9.99 -0.70
N SER A 147 6.07 -11.07 -1.47
CA SER A 147 7.10 -12.10 -1.63
C SER A 147 8.39 -11.54 -2.25
N GLU A 148 8.28 -10.73 -3.30
CA GLU A 148 9.44 -10.05 -3.91
C GLU A 148 10.13 -9.09 -2.93
N VAL A 149 9.36 -8.32 -2.15
CA VAL A 149 9.89 -7.44 -1.10
C VAL A 149 10.65 -8.24 -0.05
N VAL A 150 10.11 -9.37 0.41
CA VAL A 150 10.79 -10.27 1.35
C VAL A 150 12.09 -10.84 0.74
N GLY A 151 12.09 -11.14 -0.56
CA GLY A 151 13.28 -11.55 -1.31
C GLY A 151 14.38 -10.48 -1.28
N ILE A 152 14.03 -9.23 -1.56
CA ILE A 152 14.96 -8.08 -1.54
C ILE A 152 15.50 -7.83 -0.13
N VAL A 153 14.64 -7.90 0.89
CA VAL A 153 15.04 -7.79 2.30
C VAL A 153 16.05 -8.87 2.66
N SER A 154 15.77 -10.11 2.26
CA SER A 154 16.64 -11.26 2.51
C SER A 154 18.00 -11.09 1.83
N LEU A 155 18.03 -10.64 0.58
CA LEU A 155 19.27 -10.31 -0.14
C LEU A 155 20.07 -9.23 0.60
N THR A 156 19.42 -8.13 0.95
CA THR A 156 20.04 -6.98 1.64
C THR A 156 20.61 -7.39 2.99
N SER A 157 19.89 -8.22 3.74
CA SER A 157 20.34 -8.74 5.03
C SER A 157 21.63 -9.56 4.91
N ARG A 158 21.74 -10.41 3.87
CA ARG A 158 22.96 -11.19 3.59
C ARG A 158 24.14 -10.30 3.24
N LEU A 159 23.92 -9.24 2.47
CA LEU A 159 24.98 -8.28 2.10
C LEU A 159 25.49 -7.49 3.32
N LEU A 160 24.61 -7.16 4.26
CA LEU A 160 24.95 -6.40 5.47
C LEU A 160 25.40 -7.29 6.64
N GLY A 161 25.36 -8.62 6.51
CA GLY A 161 25.69 -9.56 7.59
C GLY A 161 24.68 -9.56 8.74
N LEU A 162 23.45 -9.08 8.51
CA LEU A 162 22.40 -8.96 9.51
C LEU A 162 21.38 -10.10 9.40
N PRO A 163 20.71 -10.50 10.50
CA PRO A 163 19.62 -11.46 10.43
C PRO A 163 18.46 -10.93 9.54
N PRO A 164 17.91 -11.71 8.59
CA PRO A 164 16.79 -11.28 7.73
C PRO A 164 15.57 -10.82 8.51
N SER A 165 15.30 -11.44 9.66
CA SER A 165 14.22 -11.04 10.58
C SER A 165 14.40 -9.62 11.11
N LEU A 166 15.65 -9.21 11.39
CA LEU A 166 15.96 -7.87 11.88
C LEU A 166 15.69 -6.81 10.81
N VAL A 167 16.12 -7.07 9.56
CA VAL A 167 15.87 -6.18 8.41
C VAL A 167 14.38 -6.19 8.04
N GLY A 168 13.71 -7.34 8.12
CA GLY A 168 12.27 -7.45 7.91
C GLY A 168 11.46 -6.66 8.94
N LEU A 169 11.82 -6.76 10.21
CA LEU A 169 11.17 -5.99 11.29
C LEU A 169 11.37 -4.48 11.11
N THR A 170 12.56 -4.03 10.73
CA THR A 170 12.80 -2.61 10.46
C THR A 170 12.09 -2.15 9.20
N LEU A 171 12.04 -2.95 8.14
CA LEU A 171 11.31 -2.61 6.91
C LEU A 171 9.80 -2.57 7.13
N LEU A 172 9.25 -3.46 7.97
CA LEU A 172 7.85 -3.45 8.39
C LEU A 172 7.55 -2.20 9.22
N ALA A 173 8.42 -1.86 10.16
CA ALA A 173 8.28 -0.65 10.97
C ALA A 173 8.32 0.62 10.11
N VAL A 174 9.30 0.72 9.21
CA VAL A 174 9.43 1.84 8.26
C VAL A 174 8.24 1.85 7.29
N GLY A 175 7.84 0.71 6.74
CA GLY A 175 6.68 0.58 5.85
C GLY A 175 5.39 1.08 6.48
N SER A 176 5.13 0.73 7.73
CA SER A 176 3.94 1.19 8.47
C SER A 176 3.91 2.72 8.67
N SER A 177 5.07 3.37 8.73
CA SER A 177 5.19 4.81 8.98
C SER A 177 5.50 5.64 7.71
N LEU A 178 5.92 5.00 6.61
CA LEU A 178 6.20 5.65 5.33
C LEU A 178 4.93 6.24 4.69
N GLY A 179 3.81 5.51 4.78
CA GLY A 179 2.52 5.98 4.27
C GLY A 179 2.08 7.28 4.96
N ASP A 180 2.21 7.33 6.28
CA ASP A 180 1.93 8.53 7.08
C ASP A 180 2.93 9.67 6.78
N PHE A 181 4.22 9.34 6.58
CA PHE A 181 5.26 10.32 6.30
C PHE A 181 5.04 11.08 4.99
N PHE A 182 4.57 10.42 3.94
CA PHE A 182 4.27 11.07 2.66
C PHE A 182 2.82 11.56 2.57
N GLY A 183 1.87 10.83 3.16
CA GLY A 183 0.44 11.11 3.11
C GLY A 183 0.04 12.31 3.96
N ASN A 184 0.45 12.37 5.23
CA ASN A 184 -0.02 13.40 6.16
C ASN A 184 0.40 14.82 5.75
N PRO A 185 1.63 15.08 5.26
CA PRO A 185 1.99 16.39 4.71
C PRO A 185 1.19 16.76 3.46
N SER A 186 0.85 15.80 2.61
CA SER A 186 0.05 16.06 1.40
C SER A 186 -1.39 16.45 1.75
N MET A 187 -2.01 15.74 2.72
CA MET A 187 -3.35 16.04 3.23
C MET A 187 -3.40 17.38 3.95
N ALA A 188 -2.37 17.71 4.74
CA ALA A 188 -2.26 19.02 5.39
C ALA A 188 -2.17 20.15 4.37
N ARG A 189 -1.44 19.97 3.26
CA ARG A 189 -1.36 20.97 2.16
C ARG A 189 -2.68 21.16 1.43
N ARG A 190 -3.51 20.12 1.34
CA ARG A 190 -4.86 20.17 0.76
C ARG A 190 -5.91 20.77 1.70
N GLY A 191 -5.51 21.34 2.85
CA GLY A 191 -6.40 21.98 3.82
C GLY A 191 -7.02 21.01 4.84
N HIS A 192 -6.71 19.72 4.78
CA HIS A 192 -7.22 18.70 5.71
C HIS A 192 -6.24 18.45 6.86
N ALA A 193 -5.81 19.53 7.52
CA ALA A 193 -4.81 19.46 8.60
C ALA A 193 -5.30 18.70 9.83
N SER A 194 -6.60 18.79 10.18
CA SER A 194 -7.15 18.01 11.30
C SER A 194 -7.13 16.52 11.01
N THR A 195 -7.52 16.10 9.80
CA THR A 195 -7.47 14.70 9.36
C THR A 195 -6.04 14.16 9.35
N ALA A 196 -5.09 14.95 8.85
CA ALA A 196 -3.67 14.59 8.87
C ALA A 196 -3.13 14.41 10.30
N LEU A 197 -3.55 15.28 11.23
CA LEU A 197 -3.17 15.17 12.64
C LEU A 197 -3.81 13.95 13.30
N THR A 198 -5.08 13.67 13.03
CA THR A 198 -5.75 12.46 13.50
C THR A 198 -5.05 11.21 12.98
N ALA A 199 -4.65 11.17 11.70
CA ALA A 199 -3.91 10.05 11.13
C ALA A 199 -2.57 9.82 11.84
N CYS A 200 -1.79 10.88 12.09
CA CYS A 200 -0.51 10.80 12.81
C CYS A 200 -0.62 10.17 14.22
N PHE A 201 -1.75 10.34 14.92
CA PHE A 201 -1.96 9.74 16.24
C PHE A 201 -2.66 8.38 16.18
N ALA A 202 -3.67 8.25 15.32
CA ALA A 202 -4.50 7.06 15.22
C ALA A 202 -3.71 5.84 14.73
N GLY A 203 -2.80 6.00 13.76
CA GLY A 203 -2.00 4.91 13.22
C GLY A 203 -1.15 4.20 14.31
N PRO A 204 -0.23 4.91 14.98
CA PRO A 204 0.57 4.33 16.06
C PRO A 204 -0.27 3.80 17.23
N LEU A 205 -1.34 4.51 17.63
CA LEU A 205 -2.22 4.08 18.72
C LEU A 205 -2.94 2.76 18.37
N PHE A 206 -3.48 2.65 17.17
CA PHE A 206 -4.12 1.43 16.69
C PHE A 206 -3.13 0.28 16.67
N ASN A 207 -1.94 0.50 16.11
CA ASN A 207 -0.89 -0.52 16.06
C ASN A 207 -0.50 -0.99 17.47
N MET A 208 -0.33 -0.08 18.44
CA MET A 208 -0.01 -0.46 19.82
C MET A 208 -1.14 -1.26 20.48
N LEU A 209 -2.39 -0.79 20.39
CA LEU A 209 -3.53 -1.41 21.04
C LEU A 209 -3.87 -2.77 20.46
N ILE A 210 -3.96 -2.89 19.13
CA ILE A 210 -4.28 -4.15 18.45
C ILE A 210 -3.14 -5.14 18.58
N SER A 211 -1.88 -4.71 18.40
CA SER A 211 -0.74 -5.63 18.55
C SER A 211 -0.63 -6.13 19.98
N MET A 212 -0.91 -5.29 20.99
CA MET A 212 -0.92 -5.74 22.37
C MET A 212 -2.09 -6.69 22.65
N ALA A 213 -3.30 -6.35 22.20
CA ALA A 213 -4.50 -7.17 22.40
C ALA A 213 -4.39 -8.54 21.70
N ALA A 214 -4.06 -8.55 20.41
CA ALA A 214 -3.97 -9.78 19.63
C ALA A 214 -2.67 -10.55 19.94
N GLY A 215 -1.54 -9.86 20.04
CA GLY A 215 -0.23 -10.47 20.31
C GLY A 215 -0.16 -11.11 21.69
N PHE A 216 -0.34 -10.34 22.76
CA PHE A 216 -0.34 -10.92 24.11
C PHE A 216 -1.57 -11.79 24.37
N GLY A 217 -2.74 -11.44 23.82
CA GLY A 217 -3.94 -12.26 23.96
C GLY A 217 -3.77 -13.66 23.36
N SER A 218 -3.21 -13.77 22.15
CA SER A 218 -2.93 -15.07 21.54
C SER A 218 -1.82 -15.83 22.26
N PHE A 219 -0.80 -15.14 22.78
CA PHE A 219 0.26 -15.75 23.59
C PHE A 219 -0.30 -16.39 24.88
N PHE A 220 -1.08 -15.64 25.67
CA PHE A 220 -1.69 -16.15 26.90
C PHE A 220 -2.69 -17.27 26.63
N ALA A 221 -3.47 -17.18 25.55
CA ALA A 221 -4.42 -18.22 25.16
C ALA A 221 -3.72 -19.53 24.76
N ARG A 222 -2.54 -19.46 24.11
CA ARG A 222 -1.77 -20.64 23.68
C ARG A 222 -1.00 -21.30 24.83
N GLU A 223 -0.36 -20.51 25.69
CA GLU A 223 0.46 -21.07 26.77
C GLU A 223 -0.33 -21.35 28.06
N GLY A 224 -1.57 -20.86 28.17
CA GLY A 224 -2.39 -21.04 29.37
C GLY A 224 -1.86 -20.30 30.60
N VAL A 225 -0.96 -19.34 30.40
CA VAL A 225 -0.32 -18.54 31.46
C VAL A 225 -1.09 -17.23 31.64
N THR A 226 -1.31 -16.81 32.89
CA THR A 226 -2.04 -15.56 33.20
C THR A 226 -1.14 -14.33 33.34
N ARG A 227 0.18 -14.54 33.47
CA ARG A 227 1.18 -13.48 33.67
C ARG A 227 2.51 -13.88 33.03
N THR A 228 3.08 -12.97 32.25
CA THR A 228 4.45 -13.09 31.74
C THR A 228 5.29 -11.96 32.32
N GLN A 229 6.55 -12.24 32.66
CA GLN A 229 7.47 -11.21 33.12
C GLN A 229 7.98 -10.40 31.93
N VAL A 230 7.45 -9.18 31.77
CA VAL A 230 7.96 -8.22 30.79
C VAL A 230 9.05 -7.40 31.46
N GLN A 231 10.29 -7.54 30.99
CA GLN A 231 11.38 -6.68 31.44
C GLN A 231 11.21 -5.30 30.81
N PHE A 232 10.93 -4.29 31.64
CA PHE A 232 10.97 -2.90 31.21
C PHE A 232 12.42 -2.47 31.06
N THR A 233 12.96 -2.61 29.85
CA THR A 233 14.27 -2.06 29.54
C THR A 233 14.24 -0.52 29.62
N PRO A 234 15.34 0.12 30.06
CA PRO A 234 15.43 1.58 30.13
C PRO A 234 15.06 2.28 28.80
N ASP A 235 15.33 1.63 27.67
CA ASP A 235 14.99 2.13 26.33
C ASP A 235 13.48 2.25 26.11
N ILE A 236 12.71 1.25 26.56
CA ILE A 236 11.24 1.27 26.47
C ILE A 236 10.69 2.37 27.39
N ALA A 237 11.23 2.49 28.61
CA ALA A 237 10.81 3.52 29.55
C ALA A 237 11.09 4.93 29.02
N LEU A 238 12.25 5.15 28.38
CA LEU A 238 12.59 6.39 27.71
C LEU A 238 11.59 6.71 26.58
N GLY A 239 11.33 5.75 25.69
CA GLY A 239 10.39 5.92 24.58
C GLY A 239 8.98 6.28 25.04
N VAL A 240 8.45 5.56 26.02
CA VAL A 240 7.12 5.83 26.60
C VAL A 240 7.10 7.21 27.26
N GLY A 241 8.12 7.56 28.05
CA GLY A 241 8.21 8.86 28.72
C GLY A 241 8.24 10.03 27.74
N CYS A 242 9.11 9.96 26.73
CA CYS A 242 9.21 10.98 25.68
C CYS A 242 7.90 11.12 24.89
N LEU A 243 7.20 10.02 24.63
CA LEU A 243 5.93 10.02 23.92
C LEU A 243 4.81 10.64 24.76
N VAL A 244 4.71 10.32 26.05
CA VAL A 244 3.73 10.92 26.96
C VAL A 244 3.95 12.43 27.07
N ILE A 245 5.19 12.87 27.27
CA ILE A 245 5.52 14.30 27.36
C ILE A 245 5.16 15.02 26.05
N TYR A 246 5.50 14.42 24.89
CA TYR A 246 5.17 15.00 23.60
C TYR A 246 3.65 15.19 23.43
N ASN A 247 2.84 14.17 23.76
CA ASN A 247 1.39 14.25 23.68
C ASN A 247 0.79 15.32 24.60
N ILE A 248 1.32 15.45 25.83
CA ILE A 248 0.93 16.51 26.76
C ILE A 248 1.22 17.88 26.15
N VAL A 249 2.41 18.09 25.60
CA VAL A 249 2.78 19.37 24.97
C VAL A 249 1.89 19.68 23.77
N VAL A 250 1.59 18.70 22.91
CA VAL A 250 0.66 18.88 21.78
C VAL A 250 -0.72 19.32 22.28
N ALA A 251 -1.28 18.61 23.27
CA ALA A 251 -2.58 18.92 23.84
C ALA A 251 -2.60 20.30 24.51
N SER A 252 -1.59 20.64 25.31
CA SER A 252 -1.47 21.95 25.96
C SER A 252 -1.37 23.08 24.94
N VAL A 253 -0.56 22.93 23.89
CA VAL A 253 -0.44 23.94 22.83
C VAL A 253 -1.77 24.09 22.07
N GLY A 254 -2.46 22.99 21.80
CA GLY A 254 -3.80 23.01 21.19
C GLY A 254 -4.82 23.77 22.05
N LEU A 255 -4.87 23.48 23.35
CA LEU A 255 -5.78 24.14 24.29
C LEU A 255 -5.47 25.64 24.45
N LEU A 256 -4.19 26.01 24.53
CA LEU A 256 -3.77 27.40 24.74
C LEU A 256 -3.92 28.30 23.50
N ASN A 257 -3.94 27.72 22.29
CA ASN A 257 -4.05 28.46 21.03
C ASN A 257 -5.41 28.29 20.33
N ASN A 258 -6.51 28.15 21.09
CA ASN A 258 -7.87 28.00 20.53
C ASN A 258 -7.98 26.86 19.48
N SER A 259 -7.43 25.69 19.81
CA SER A 259 -7.36 24.51 18.93
C SER A 259 -6.55 24.71 17.63
N ARG A 260 -5.67 25.71 17.58
CA ARG A 260 -4.76 25.95 16.46
C ARG A 260 -3.33 25.60 16.84
N ILE A 261 -2.60 24.97 15.92
CA ILE A 261 -1.19 24.65 16.11
C ILE A 261 -0.35 25.76 15.48
N PRO A 262 0.54 26.42 16.23
CA PRO A 262 1.36 27.51 15.71
C PRO A 262 2.42 26.98 14.73
N GLU A 263 2.81 27.79 13.75
CA GLU A 263 3.77 27.39 12.71
C GLU A 263 5.09 26.89 13.33
N LYS A 264 5.58 27.52 14.39
CA LYS A 264 6.84 27.13 15.05
C LYS A 264 6.77 25.76 15.76
N PHE A 265 5.60 25.15 15.87
CA PHE A 265 5.43 23.86 16.53
C PHE A 265 6.17 22.72 15.81
N TYR A 266 6.31 22.78 14.48
CA TYR A 266 7.07 21.75 13.76
C TYR A 266 8.56 21.76 14.13
N LEU A 267 9.14 22.92 14.45
CA LEU A 267 10.54 23.04 14.89
C LEU A 267 10.73 22.33 16.23
N PHE A 268 9.79 22.54 17.16
CA PHE A 268 9.76 21.82 18.44
C PHE A 268 9.67 20.31 18.21
N ALA A 269 8.76 19.85 17.35
CA ALA A 269 8.60 18.43 17.08
C ALA A 269 9.89 17.79 16.51
N ARG A 270 10.57 18.48 15.58
CA ARG A 270 11.87 18.01 15.03
C ARG A 270 12.97 17.97 16.07
N ALA A 271 13.08 19.01 16.91
CA ALA A 271 14.07 19.07 17.97
C ALA A 271 13.84 17.99 19.04
N TRP A 272 12.58 17.76 19.43
CA TRP A 272 12.20 16.72 20.38
C TRP A 272 12.56 15.32 19.86
N TYR A 273 12.27 15.04 18.59
CA TYR A 273 12.62 13.77 17.96
C TYR A 273 14.13 13.57 17.84
N ALA A 274 14.88 14.61 17.47
CA ALA A 274 16.35 14.56 17.41
C ALA A 274 16.96 14.29 18.80
N MET A 275 16.47 14.98 19.83
CA MET A 275 16.87 14.76 21.21
C MET A 275 16.60 13.31 21.65
N TYR A 276 15.41 12.79 21.38
CA TYR A 276 15.05 11.40 21.67
C TYR A 276 16.02 10.41 20.99
N ILE A 277 16.31 10.56 19.70
CA ILE A 277 17.27 9.69 18.99
C ILE A 277 18.66 9.76 19.63
N ILE A 278 19.16 10.96 19.95
CA ILE A 278 20.49 11.10 20.56
C ILE A 278 20.54 10.37 21.90
N ILE A 279 19.55 10.56 22.77
CA ILE A 279 19.51 9.91 24.08
C ILE A 279 19.37 8.39 23.94
N ALA A 280 18.51 7.92 23.02
CA ALA A 280 18.34 6.50 22.74
C ALA A 280 19.64 5.85 22.22
N CYS A 281 20.37 6.53 21.33
CA CYS A 281 21.67 6.07 20.85
C CYS A 281 22.71 6.01 21.98
N LEU A 282 22.76 7.04 22.84
CA LEU A 282 23.69 7.07 23.97
C LEU A 282 23.42 5.95 24.97
N LEU A 283 22.15 5.74 25.34
CA LEU A 283 21.73 4.65 26.23
C LEU A 283 22.02 3.28 25.62
N GLY A 284 21.70 3.09 24.34
CA GLY A 284 21.96 1.84 23.62
C GLY A 284 23.45 1.48 23.54
N ILE A 285 24.34 2.47 23.37
CA ILE A 285 25.79 2.25 23.40
C ILE A 285 26.27 1.88 24.81
N THR A 286 25.76 2.54 25.86
CA THR A 286 26.12 2.23 27.25
C THR A 286 25.54 0.91 27.77
N GLY A 287 24.46 0.40 27.15
CA GLY A 287 23.87 -0.89 27.49
C GLY A 287 24.53 -2.09 26.79
N LEU A 288 25.39 -1.84 25.80
CA LEU A 288 26.20 -2.85 25.09
C LEU A 288 27.58 -3.08 25.72
N SER A 289 27.99 -2.25 26.71
CA SER A 289 29.22 -2.37 27.50
C SER A 289 28.95 -2.95 28.88
#